data_AF-A0A1F7PPK7-F1
#
_entry.id   AF-A0A1F7PPK7-F1
#
_cell.length_a   1.000
_cell.length_b   1.000
_cell.length_c   1.000
_cell.angle_alpha   90.00
_cell.angle_beta   90.00
_cell.angle_gamma   90.00
#
_symmetry.space_group_name_H-M   'P 1'
#
loop_
_entity.id
_entity.type
_entity.pdbx_description
1 polymer ?
#
loop_
_entity_poly.entity_id
_entity_poly.type
_entity_poly.pdbx_seq_one_letter_code
_entity_poly.pdbx_strand_id
1 'polypeptide(L)'
;MKRRLFQTITGRALDLERLDANEREFLAAVQRRYKKEPRWSEFAAWWPKALQRSGLSAESVAYRICQDLEARLGIAQGKISAPDYRDYLADLIDERYGSRYRFCKATGTDPGHLSRILAGRSELSLQTLQRLLEQLDAALVIEPGKASTERFSRERAVRALAAAAR
;
A
#
# COMPACT_ATOMS: atom_id res chain seq x y z
N MET A 1 -11.36 21.86 -6.93
CA MET A 1 -10.77 20.85 -7.86
C MET A 1 -10.80 19.50 -7.17
N LYS A 2 -11.09 18.40 -7.86
CA LYS A 2 -11.07 17.06 -7.25
C LYS A 2 -9.61 16.67 -6.96
N ARG A 3 -9.30 16.42 -5.69
CA ARG A 3 -7.95 16.04 -5.22
C ARG A 3 -7.47 14.79 -5.95
N ARG A 4 -6.28 14.83 -6.55
CA ARG A 4 -5.70 13.66 -7.26
C ARG A 4 -5.09 12.69 -6.25
N LEU A 5 -5.68 11.50 -6.13
CA LEU A 5 -5.25 10.48 -5.17
C LEU A 5 -4.81 9.21 -5.89
N PHE A 6 -3.75 8.58 -5.38
CA PHE A 6 -3.37 7.21 -5.70
C PHE A 6 -3.80 6.29 -4.57
N GLN A 7 -4.58 5.25 -4.88
CA GLN A 7 -5.00 4.25 -3.90
C GLN A 7 -4.09 3.02 -3.95
N THR A 8 -3.47 2.67 -2.83
CA THR A 8 -2.69 1.45 -2.70
C THR A 8 -3.59 0.21 -2.71
N ILE A 9 -3.00 -0.98 -2.82
CA ILE A 9 -3.67 -2.28 -2.75
C ILE A 9 -4.40 -2.49 -1.40
N THR A 10 -3.91 -1.87 -0.33
CA THR A 10 -4.49 -1.85 1.01
C THR A 10 -5.44 -0.67 1.25
N GLY A 11 -5.72 0.13 0.22
CA GLY A 11 -6.70 1.21 0.28
C GLY A 11 -6.19 2.55 0.84
N ARG A 12 -4.91 2.66 1.23
CA ARG A 12 -4.31 3.94 1.64
C ARG A 12 -4.35 4.93 0.46
N ALA A 13 -4.74 6.17 0.75
CA ALA A 13 -4.82 7.24 -0.23
C ALA A 13 -3.57 8.13 -0.17
N LEU A 14 -2.78 8.14 -1.24
CA LEU A 14 -1.60 8.98 -1.40
C LEU A 14 -1.96 10.22 -2.20
N ASP A 15 -1.71 11.41 -1.63
CA ASP A 15 -2.00 12.69 -2.25
C ASP A 15 -0.98 13.05 -3.32
N LEU A 16 -1.39 13.02 -4.59
CA LEU A 16 -0.53 13.27 -5.74
C LEU A 16 -0.27 14.77 -5.97
N GLU A 17 -1.08 15.64 -5.37
CA GLU A 17 -0.87 17.10 -5.47
C GLU A 17 0.33 17.55 -4.63
N ARG A 18 0.71 16.75 -3.63
CA ARG A 18 1.86 16.99 -2.76
C ARG A 18 3.19 16.57 -3.35
N LEU A 19 3.18 15.89 -4.51
CA LEU A 19 4.42 15.48 -5.16
C LEU A 19 5.26 16.72 -5.49
N ASP A 20 6.56 16.64 -5.27
CA ASP A 20 7.48 17.65 -5.79
C ASP A 20 7.88 17.36 -7.26
N ALA A 21 8.73 18.21 -7.84
CA ALA A 21 9.19 18.03 -9.22
C ALA A 21 10.04 16.77 -9.42
N ASN A 22 10.87 16.43 -8.44
CA ASN A 22 11.75 15.27 -8.48
C ASN A 22 10.95 13.96 -8.36
N GLU A 23 9.98 13.91 -7.45
CA GLU A 23 9.05 12.79 -7.33
C GLU A 23 8.24 12.60 -8.62
N ARG A 24 7.77 13.68 -9.25
CA ARG A 24 7.05 13.60 -10.53
C ARG A 24 7.93 13.04 -11.65
N GLU A 25 9.16 13.53 -11.79
CA GLU A 25 10.10 13.04 -12.80
C GLU A 25 10.44 11.55 -12.59
N PHE A 26 10.74 11.18 -11.36
CA PHE A 26 10.99 9.80 -10.97
C PHE A 26 9.79 8.90 -11.28
N LEU A 27 8.57 9.30 -10.88
CA LEU A 27 7.35 8.53 -11.13
C LEU A 27 7.03 8.42 -12.62
N ALA A 28 7.38 9.40 -13.45
CA ALA A 28 7.28 9.29 -14.90
C ALA A 28 8.23 8.20 -15.46
N ALA A 29 9.45 8.08 -14.92
CA ALA A 29 10.37 7.00 -15.28
C ALA A 29 9.86 5.62 -14.83
N VAL A 30 9.36 5.53 -13.59
CA VAL A 30 8.71 4.32 -13.05
C VAL A 30 7.54 3.90 -13.94
N GLN A 31 6.67 4.84 -14.32
CA GLN A 31 5.53 4.57 -15.18
C GLN A 31 5.96 4.00 -16.54
N ARG A 32 6.97 4.59 -17.19
CA ARG A 32 7.49 4.09 -18.48
C ARG A 32 8.00 2.66 -18.38
N ARG A 33 8.67 2.30 -17.28
CA ARG A 33 9.15 0.94 -17.05
C ARG A 33 8.02 -0.02 -16.70
N TYR A 34 7.13 0.36 -15.79
CA TYR A 34 6.04 -0.47 -15.31
C TYR A 34 5.03 -0.84 -16.42
N LYS A 35 4.80 0.08 -17.37
CA LYS A 35 3.98 -0.18 -18.56
C LYS A 35 4.50 -1.32 -19.44
N LYS A 36 5.81 -1.62 -19.39
CA LYS A 36 6.42 -2.71 -20.17
C LYS A 36 6.29 -4.09 -19.54
N GLU A 37 5.58 -4.21 -18.41
CA GLU A 37 5.37 -5.49 -17.71
C GLU A 37 6.70 -6.19 -17.39
N PRO A 38 7.62 -5.51 -16.67
CA PRO A 38 8.87 -6.15 -16.29
C PRO A 38 8.58 -7.37 -15.41
N ARG A 39 9.53 -8.31 -15.34
CA ARG A 39 9.43 -9.37 -14.33
C ARG A 39 9.44 -8.74 -12.93
N TRP A 40 8.67 -9.31 -12.00
CA TRP A 40 8.58 -8.81 -10.63
C TRP A 40 9.97 -8.63 -10.00
N SER A 41 10.84 -9.62 -10.12
CA SER A 41 12.21 -9.56 -9.60
C SER A 41 13.07 -8.47 -10.24
N GLU A 42 12.91 -8.21 -11.54
CA GLU A 42 13.62 -7.14 -12.24
C GLU A 42 13.14 -5.75 -11.84
N PHE A 43 11.86 -5.61 -11.50
CA PHE A 43 11.32 -4.37 -10.98
C PHE A 43 11.79 -4.14 -9.54
N ALA A 44 11.63 -5.14 -8.67
CA ALA A 44 12.03 -5.13 -7.27
C ALA A 44 13.54 -4.83 -7.09
N ALA A 45 14.39 -5.36 -7.98
CA ALA A 45 15.83 -5.07 -7.94
C ALA A 45 16.19 -3.67 -8.48
N TRP A 46 15.34 -3.08 -9.32
CA TRP A 46 15.64 -1.83 -10.02
C TRP A 46 15.16 -0.59 -9.26
N TRP A 47 13.89 -0.55 -8.86
CA TRP A 47 13.28 0.68 -8.36
C TRP A 47 13.95 1.21 -7.08
N PRO A 48 14.44 0.39 -6.12
CA PRO A 48 15.10 0.92 -4.93
C PRO A 48 16.39 1.66 -5.27
N LYS A 49 17.17 1.12 -6.23
CA LYS A 49 18.40 1.75 -6.73
C LYS A 49 18.10 3.03 -7.50
N ALA A 50 17.02 3.04 -8.29
CA ALA A 50 16.58 4.22 -9.02
C ALA A 50 16.13 5.34 -8.06
N LEU A 51 15.38 4.98 -7.01
CA LEU A 51 14.95 5.93 -5.98
C LEU A 51 16.15 6.54 -5.25
N GLN A 52 17.10 5.70 -4.82
CA GLN A 52 18.33 6.16 -4.15
C GLN A 52 19.13 7.13 -5.02
N ARG A 53 19.28 6.83 -6.32
CA ARG A 53 19.97 7.73 -7.28
C ARG A 53 19.22 9.05 -7.51
N SER A 54 17.91 9.07 -7.29
CA SER A 54 17.09 10.28 -7.40
C SER A 54 17.15 11.13 -6.12
N GLY A 55 17.81 10.66 -5.06
CA GLY A 55 17.89 11.35 -3.77
C GLY A 55 16.59 11.38 -2.97
N LEU A 56 15.59 10.59 -3.37
CA LEU A 56 14.28 10.54 -2.71
C LEU A 56 14.34 9.68 -1.43
N SER A 57 13.63 10.14 -0.39
CA SER A 57 13.53 9.44 0.89
C SER A 57 12.69 8.17 0.80
N ALA A 58 12.96 7.20 1.68
CA ALA A 58 12.11 6.03 1.90
C ALA A 58 10.73 6.39 2.52
N GLU A 59 10.54 7.64 2.93
CA GLU A 59 9.26 8.16 3.41
C GLU A 59 8.46 8.90 2.31
N SER A 60 9.05 9.06 1.12
CA SER A 60 8.43 9.79 0.01
C SER A 60 7.17 9.10 -0.51
N VAL A 61 6.28 9.87 -1.15
CA VAL A 61 5.09 9.31 -1.81
C VAL A 61 5.53 8.41 -2.96
N ALA A 62 6.60 8.79 -3.66
CA ALA A 62 7.23 7.98 -4.70
C ALA A 62 7.66 6.58 -4.23
N TYR A 63 8.27 6.49 -3.03
CA TYR A 63 8.64 5.20 -2.41
C TYR A 63 7.40 4.33 -2.19
N ARG A 64 6.36 4.87 -1.54
CA ARG A 64 5.13 4.11 -1.25
C ARG A 64 4.41 3.66 -2.52
N ILE A 65 4.39 4.49 -3.56
CA ILE A 65 3.88 4.09 -4.88
C ILE A 65 4.71 2.93 -5.44
N CYS A 66 6.04 2.96 -5.39
CA CYS A 66 6.86 1.87 -5.92
C CYS A 66 6.65 0.53 -5.20
N GLN A 67 6.51 0.55 -3.87
CA GLN A 67 6.17 -0.65 -3.10
C GLN A 67 4.82 -1.24 -3.53
N ASP A 68 3.81 -0.38 -3.71
CA ASP A 68 2.49 -0.80 -4.18
C ASP A 68 2.55 -1.43 -5.58
N LEU A 69 3.28 -0.80 -6.51
CA LEU A 69 3.48 -1.30 -7.86
C LEU A 69 4.19 -2.64 -7.89
N GLU A 70 5.22 -2.81 -7.07
CA GLU A 70 5.94 -4.07 -6.92
C GLU A 70 4.99 -5.17 -6.44
N ALA A 71 4.21 -4.91 -5.40
CA ALA A 71 3.26 -5.87 -4.85
C ALA A 71 2.21 -6.28 -5.89
N ARG A 72 1.61 -5.32 -6.61
CA ARG A 72 0.66 -5.60 -7.71
C ARG A 72 1.28 -6.44 -8.82
N LEU A 73 2.54 -6.16 -9.17
CA LEU A 73 3.25 -6.91 -10.20
C LEU A 73 3.54 -8.35 -9.74
N GLY A 74 3.93 -8.51 -8.48
CA GLY A 74 4.12 -9.82 -7.85
C GLY A 74 2.82 -10.63 -7.80
N ILE A 75 1.70 -10.01 -7.44
CA ILE A 75 0.37 -10.63 -7.45
C ILE A 75 -0.02 -11.06 -8.87
N ALA A 76 0.11 -10.16 -9.85
CA ALA A 76 -0.23 -10.46 -11.25
C ALA A 76 0.61 -11.60 -11.84
N GLN A 77 1.85 -11.76 -11.37
CA GLN A 77 2.77 -12.83 -11.81
C GLN A 77 2.74 -14.09 -10.91
N GLY A 78 1.84 -14.15 -9.92
CA GLY A 78 1.71 -15.28 -8.99
C GLY A 78 2.92 -15.48 -8.08
N LYS A 79 3.68 -14.42 -7.79
CA LYS A 79 4.87 -14.42 -6.91
C LYS A 79 4.56 -13.98 -5.49
N ILE A 80 3.49 -13.21 -5.30
CA ILE A 80 3.03 -12.67 -4.02
C ILE A 80 1.54 -12.97 -3.90
N SER A 81 1.08 -13.34 -2.71
CA SER A 81 -0.34 -13.48 -2.41
C SER A 81 -1.04 -12.13 -2.40
N ALA A 82 -2.31 -12.09 -2.79
CA ALA A 82 -3.12 -10.88 -2.60
C ALA A 82 -3.23 -10.54 -1.10
N PRO A 83 -3.29 -9.25 -0.73
CA PRO A 83 -3.36 -8.85 0.67
C PRO A 83 -4.64 -9.33 1.34
N ASP A 84 -4.53 -9.71 2.61
CA ASP A 84 -5.64 -10.07 3.48
C ASP A 84 -5.95 -8.94 4.49
N TYR A 85 -6.94 -9.14 5.38
CA TYR A 85 -7.34 -8.11 6.33
C TYR A 85 -6.21 -7.62 7.25
N ARG A 86 -5.17 -8.43 7.47
CA ARG A 86 -4.04 -8.11 8.35
C ARG A 86 -3.13 -7.09 7.71
N ASP A 87 -2.94 -7.18 6.40
CA ASP A 87 -2.15 -6.20 5.64
C ASP A 87 -2.81 -4.82 5.71
N TYR A 88 -4.13 -4.77 5.52
CA TYR A 88 -4.92 -3.54 5.68
C TYR A 88 -4.84 -3.00 7.11
N LEU A 89 -4.97 -3.87 8.12
CA LEU A 89 -4.87 -3.48 9.52
C LEU A 89 -3.48 -2.93 9.86
N ALA A 90 -2.42 -3.56 9.36
CA ALA A 90 -1.04 -3.11 9.57
C ALA A 90 -0.81 -1.72 8.96
N ASP A 91 -1.31 -1.49 7.74
CA ASP A 91 -1.19 -0.19 7.08
C ASP A 91 -1.99 0.91 7.78
N LEU A 92 -3.21 0.62 8.25
CA LEU A 92 -4.02 1.57 9.01
C LEU A 92 -3.34 1.97 10.33
N ILE A 93 -2.73 1.01 11.03
CA ILE A 93 -1.99 1.25 12.27
C ILE A 93 -0.77 2.13 11.99
N ASP A 94 0.00 1.82 10.94
CA ASP A 94 1.16 2.62 10.52
C ASP A 94 0.72 4.06 10.16
N GLU A 95 -0.39 4.21 9.45
CA GLU A 95 -0.88 5.53 9.04
C GLU A 95 -1.30 6.41 10.20
N ARG A 96 -2.09 5.87 11.13
CA ARG A 96 -2.66 6.67 12.23
C ARG A 96 -1.73 6.85 13.41
N TYR A 97 -0.90 5.84 13.71
CA TYR A 97 -0.10 5.83 14.93
C TYR A 97 1.41 5.86 14.65
N GLY A 98 1.84 5.64 13.40
CA GLY A 98 3.25 5.58 12.99
C GLY A 98 4.01 4.35 13.49
N SER A 99 3.46 3.59 14.43
CA SER A 99 4.00 2.30 14.84
C SER A 99 2.98 1.45 15.59
N ARG A 100 3.17 0.13 15.52
CA ARG A 100 2.39 -0.85 16.31
C ARG A 100 2.50 -0.60 17.81
N TYR A 101 3.68 -0.19 18.28
CA TYR A 101 3.90 0.14 19.70
C TYR A 101 3.01 1.32 20.14
N ARG A 102 3.00 2.41 19.37
CA ARG A 102 2.16 3.58 19.67
C ARG A 102 0.68 3.24 19.65
N PHE A 103 0.26 2.43 18.68
CA PHE A 103 -1.10 1.92 18.61
C PHE A 103 -1.50 1.09 19.84
N CYS A 104 -0.70 0.11 20.24
CA CYS A 104 -0.98 -0.70 21.43
C CYS A 104 -1.05 0.15 22.69
N LYS A 105 -0.11 1.10 22.85
CA LYS A 105 -0.10 2.02 24.00
C LYS A 105 -1.34 2.91 24.05
N ALA A 106 -1.83 3.38 22.90
CA ALA A 106 -2.97 4.28 22.83
C ALA A 106 -4.32 3.55 22.96
N THR A 107 -4.43 2.32 22.47
CA THR A 107 -5.68 1.55 22.43
C THR A 107 -5.83 0.55 23.58
N GLY A 108 -4.76 0.27 24.31
CA GLY A 108 -4.73 -0.82 25.30
C GLY A 108 -4.66 -2.22 24.67
N THR A 109 -4.45 -2.30 23.35
CA THR A 109 -4.30 -3.59 22.65
C THR A 109 -3.01 -4.29 23.09
N ASP A 110 -3.10 -5.58 23.43
CA ASP A 110 -1.93 -6.38 23.80
C ASP A 110 -0.93 -6.50 22.62
N PRO A 111 0.33 -6.04 22.78
CA PRO A 111 1.33 -6.10 21.71
C PRO A 111 1.65 -7.52 21.25
N GLY A 112 1.68 -8.49 22.18
CA GLY A 112 1.98 -9.89 21.87
C GLY A 112 0.90 -10.52 21.01
N HIS A 113 -0.36 -10.27 21.34
CA HIS A 113 -1.52 -10.73 20.59
C HIS A 113 -1.59 -10.08 19.21
N LEU A 114 -1.45 -8.75 19.12
CA LEU A 114 -1.40 -8.05 17.83
C LEU A 114 -0.29 -8.59 16.93
N SER A 115 0.90 -8.82 17.47
CA SER A 115 2.00 -9.39 16.70
C SER A 115 1.69 -10.79 16.18
N ARG A 116 1.01 -11.64 16.95
CA ARG A 116 0.60 -12.98 16.50
C ARG A 116 -0.45 -12.91 15.40
N ILE A 117 -1.41 -11.99 15.51
CA ILE A 117 -2.44 -11.77 14.48
C ILE A 117 -1.80 -11.34 13.16
N LEU A 118 -0.96 -10.30 13.19
CA LEU A 118 -0.31 -9.77 11.98
C LEU A 118 0.67 -10.77 11.35
N ALA A 119 1.20 -11.71 12.14
CA ALA A 119 2.04 -12.81 11.64
C ALA A 119 1.23 -14.02 11.13
N GLY A 120 -0.10 -13.96 11.10
CA GLY A 120 -0.96 -15.08 10.70
C GLY A 120 -0.97 -16.25 11.69
N ARG A 121 -0.45 -16.07 12.91
CA ARG A 121 -0.39 -17.09 13.97
C ARG A 121 -1.62 -17.07 14.88
N SER A 122 -2.53 -16.14 14.64
CA SER A 122 -3.78 -15.98 15.38
C SER A 122 -4.80 -15.25 14.51
N GLU A 123 -6.07 -15.39 14.86
CA GLU A 123 -7.21 -14.76 14.18
C GLU A 123 -7.93 -13.81 15.13
N LEU A 124 -8.46 -12.73 14.57
CA LEU A 124 -9.40 -11.88 15.28
C LEU A 124 -10.82 -12.41 15.10
N SER A 125 -11.60 -12.44 16.19
CA SER A 125 -13.04 -12.54 16.03
C SER A 125 -13.56 -11.30 15.31
N LEU A 126 -14.63 -11.45 14.53
CA LEU A 126 -15.24 -10.33 13.79
C LEU A 126 -15.56 -9.14 14.70
N GLN A 127 -16.10 -9.40 15.90
CA GLN A 127 -16.42 -8.38 16.91
C GLN A 127 -15.17 -7.64 17.42
N THR A 128 -14.03 -8.33 17.52
CA THR A 128 -12.78 -7.68 17.94
C THR A 128 -12.19 -6.87 16.80
N LEU A 129 -12.23 -7.39 15.57
CA LEU A 129 -11.81 -6.65 14.38
C LEU A 129 -12.63 -5.35 14.23
N GLN A 130 -13.95 -5.41 14.35
CA GLN A 130 -14.82 -4.23 14.26
C GLN A 130 -14.45 -3.16 15.30
N ARG A 131 -14.28 -3.55 16.57
CA ARG A 131 -13.86 -2.61 17.64
C ARG A 131 -12.50 -1.96 17.36
N LEU A 132 -11.54 -2.71 16.83
CA LEU A 132 -10.24 -2.17 16.44
C LEU A 132 -10.37 -1.19 15.26
N LEU A 133 -11.21 -1.53 14.26
CA LEU A 133 -11.45 -0.67 13.10
C LEU A 133 -12.15 0.64 13.49
N GLU A 134 -13.07 0.63 14.46
CA GLU A 134 -13.69 1.85 15.01
C GLU A 134 -12.65 2.81 15.62
N GLN A 135 -11.68 2.29 16.37
CA GLN A 135 -10.57 3.10 16.91
C GLN A 135 -9.62 3.63 15.82
N LEU A 136 -9.63 2.97 14.67
CA LEU A 136 -8.91 3.36 13.47
C LEU A 136 -9.79 4.16 12.50
N ASP A 137 -11.01 4.55 12.91
CA ASP A 137 -12.05 5.17 12.09
C ASP A 137 -12.03 4.63 10.66
N ALA A 138 -12.21 3.31 10.62
CA ALA A 138 -12.26 2.45 9.45
C ALA A 138 -13.48 1.53 9.56
N ALA A 139 -13.99 1.06 8.43
CA ALA A 139 -15.15 0.19 8.37
C ALA A 139 -14.84 -1.10 7.62
N LEU A 140 -15.43 -2.20 8.08
CA LEU A 140 -15.43 -3.46 7.34
C LEU A 140 -16.46 -3.39 6.21
N VAL A 141 -16.05 -3.76 5.00
CA VAL A 141 -16.92 -3.78 3.81
C VAL A 141 -16.92 -5.17 3.20
N ILE A 142 -18.09 -5.67 2.83
CA ILE A 142 -18.24 -6.91 2.04
C ILE A 142 -18.39 -6.51 0.58
N GLU A 143 -17.53 -7.05 -0.29
CA GLU A 143 -17.56 -6.78 -1.73
C GLU A 143 -17.45 -8.08 -2.54
N PRO A 144 -17.97 -8.12 -3.79
CA PRO A 144 -17.77 -9.25 -4.67
C PRO A 144 -16.28 -9.50 -4.95
N GLY A 145 -15.86 -10.77 -5.00
CA GLY A 145 -14.44 -11.11 -5.21
C GLY A 145 -13.81 -10.49 -6.46
N LYS A 146 -14.59 -10.28 -7.54
CA LYS A 146 -14.13 -9.58 -8.75
C LYS A 146 -13.68 -8.14 -8.48
N ALA A 147 -14.37 -7.41 -7.60
CA ALA A 147 -14.01 -6.04 -7.23
C ALA A 147 -12.67 -6.00 -6.48
N SER A 148 -12.44 -6.99 -5.61
CA SER A 148 -11.17 -7.17 -4.90
C SER A 148 -10.01 -7.47 -5.88
N THR A 149 -10.20 -8.37 -6.84
CA THR A 149 -9.20 -8.64 -7.89
C THR A 149 -8.89 -7.40 -8.72
N GLU A 150 -9.90 -6.61 -9.11
CA GLU A 150 -9.68 -5.35 -9.82
C GLU A 150 -8.90 -4.34 -8.98
N ARG A 151 -9.15 -4.27 -7.66
CA ARG A 151 -8.39 -3.42 -6.74
C ARG A 151 -6.91 -3.76 -6.76
N PHE A 152 -6.54 -5.03 -6.87
CA PHE A 152 -5.15 -5.50 -6.91
C PHE A 152 -4.52 -5.48 -8.31
N SER A 153 -5.33 -5.21 -9.33
CA SER A 153 -4.88 -5.28 -10.72
C SER A 153 -3.76 -4.28 -11.03
N ARG A 154 -2.89 -4.69 -11.94
CA ARG A 154 -1.86 -3.82 -12.52
C ARG A 154 -2.49 -2.70 -13.34
N GLU A 155 -3.57 -3.00 -14.05
CA GLU A 155 -4.27 -2.09 -14.96
C GLU A 155 -4.78 -0.87 -14.19
N ARG A 156 -5.32 -1.07 -12.98
CA ARG A 156 -5.72 0.02 -12.08
C ARG A 156 -4.54 0.92 -11.71
N ALA A 157 -3.39 0.34 -11.38
CA ALA A 157 -2.19 1.12 -11.07
C ALA A 157 -1.64 1.89 -12.26
N VAL A 158 -1.65 1.32 -13.47
CA VAL A 158 -1.22 2.03 -14.69
C VAL A 158 -2.10 3.25 -14.93
N ARG A 159 -3.42 3.13 -14.74
CA ARG A 159 -4.36 4.27 -14.84
C ARG A 159 -4.07 5.33 -13.78
N ALA A 160 -3.84 4.93 -12.53
CA ALA A 160 -3.55 5.84 -11.42
C ALA A 160 -2.21 6.58 -11.61
N LEU A 161 -1.15 5.87 -12.03
CA LEU A 161 0.15 6.47 -12.34
C LEU A 161 0.08 7.47 -13.49
N ALA A 162 -0.74 7.21 -14.50
CA ALA A 162 -0.92 8.15 -15.61
C ALA A 162 -1.53 9.49 -15.17
N ALA A 163 -2.30 9.50 -14.08
CA ALA A 163 -2.81 10.72 -13.48
C ALA A 163 -1.75 11.44 -12.61
N ALA A 164 -0.79 10.70 -12.04
CA ALA A 164 0.29 11.21 -11.20
C ALA A 164 1.43 11.87 -12.00
N ALA A 165 1.72 11.36 -13.20
CA ALA A 165 2.81 11.84 -14.06
C ALA A 165 2.43 13.04 -14.95
N ARG A 166 1.25 13.65 -14.73
CA ARG A 166 0.74 14.85 -15.43
C ARG A 166 0.78 16.06 -14.50
#